data_AF-A0A7Z2T506-F1
#
_entry.id   AF-A0A7Z2T506-F1
#
_cell.length_a   1.000
_cell.length_b   1.000
_cell.length_c   1.000
_cell.angle_alpha   90.00
_cell.angle_beta   90.00
_cell.angle_gamma   90.00
#
_symmetry.space_group_name_H-M   'P 1'
#
loop_
_entity.id
_entity.type
_entity.pdbx_description
1 polymer ?
#
loop_
_entity_poly.entity_id
_entity_poly.type
_entity_poly.pdbx_seq_one_letter_code
_entity_poly.pdbx_strand_id
1 'polypeptide(L)'
;MKVFQIGFNKCGTTSIGHFFERNGLKAVHWGAGHLARVMKANYLLGNKLLEGIEDYDFYSDLEFVNDDQFIYAFKDYFKLLDQQYPGSKFILNTRSVTKWIQSRINHGGGTYLTRFKRIYKVETEEEVISQWLKLWYQHHADVITYFQDRDNFLLFDIENDDADKLVQFMSPMNMDKKHYMHIHKTNLDSPCH
;
A
#
# COMPACT_ATOMS: atom_id res chain seq x y z
N MET A 1 -3.64 -18.53 3.53
CA MET A 1 -3.81 -17.19 4.13
C MET A 1 -3.14 -16.19 3.20
N LYS A 2 -3.76 -15.02 2.96
CA LYS A 2 -3.11 -13.90 2.27
C LYS A 2 -2.86 -12.75 3.25
N VAL A 3 -1.93 -11.88 2.93
CA VAL A 3 -1.64 -10.66 3.68
C VAL A 3 -1.65 -9.49 2.71
N PHE A 4 -2.48 -8.50 2.98
CA PHE A 4 -2.63 -7.33 2.12
C PHE A 4 -2.16 -6.08 2.86
N GLN A 5 -1.15 -5.41 2.31
CA GLN A 5 -0.83 -4.07 2.71
C GLN A 5 -1.71 -3.09 1.93
N ILE A 6 -2.61 -2.44 2.66
CA ILE A 6 -3.69 -1.62 2.12
C ILE A 6 -3.51 -0.12 2.38
N GLY A 7 -2.37 0.34 2.87
CA GLY A 7 -2.05 1.76 2.93
C GLY A 7 -1.37 2.28 1.67
N PHE A 8 -1.22 3.60 1.61
CA PHE A 8 -0.65 4.30 0.47
C PHE A 8 0.84 3.95 0.24
N ASN A 9 1.30 4.20 -0.98
CA ASN A 9 2.71 4.27 -1.29
C ASN A 9 3.42 5.34 -0.42
N LYS A 10 4.76 5.30 -0.38
CA LYS A 10 5.59 6.21 0.43
C LYS A 10 5.39 6.11 1.95
N CYS A 11 4.71 5.06 2.40
CA CYS A 11 4.55 4.67 3.80
C CYS A 11 5.27 3.34 4.10
N GLY A 12 6.53 3.20 3.66
CA GLY A 12 7.37 2.05 4.04
C GLY A 12 7.01 0.72 3.38
N THR A 13 6.29 0.77 2.26
CA THR A 13 5.78 -0.38 1.53
C THR A 13 6.87 -1.40 1.17
N THR A 14 8.03 -0.94 0.70
CA THR A 14 9.20 -1.78 0.38
C THR A 14 9.81 -2.44 1.63
N SER A 15 9.96 -1.70 2.73
CA SER A 15 10.51 -2.26 3.99
C SER A 15 9.62 -3.37 4.55
N ILE A 16 8.30 -3.16 4.52
CA ILE A 16 7.32 -4.17 4.93
C ILE A 16 7.39 -5.37 3.97
N GLY A 17 7.45 -5.14 2.66
CA GLY A 17 7.60 -6.21 1.66
C GLY A 17 8.82 -7.11 1.91
N HIS A 18 9.99 -6.51 2.12
CA HIS A 18 11.21 -7.27 2.44
C HIS A 18 11.13 -8.00 3.77
N PHE A 19 10.41 -7.46 4.76
CA PHE A 19 10.21 -8.14 6.02
C PHE A 19 9.44 -9.45 5.83
N PHE A 20 8.35 -9.44 5.05
CA PHE A 20 7.59 -10.65 4.75
C PHE A 20 8.37 -11.63 3.87
N GLU A 21 9.06 -11.12 2.84
CA GLU A 21 9.90 -11.93 1.95
C GLU A 21 10.99 -12.69 2.72
N ARG A 22 11.73 -12.00 3.58
CA ARG A 22 12.81 -12.60 4.40
C ARG A 22 12.29 -13.56 5.46
N ASN A 23 11.03 -13.45 5.85
CA ASN A 23 10.33 -14.41 6.70
C ASN A 23 9.72 -15.58 5.91
N GLY A 24 10.05 -15.72 4.63
CA GLY A 24 9.71 -16.88 3.82
C GLY A 24 8.34 -16.81 3.12
N LEU A 25 7.64 -15.67 3.16
CA LEU A 25 6.41 -15.48 2.40
C LEU A 25 6.75 -15.14 0.94
N LYS A 26 5.94 -15.65 0.00
CA LYS A 26 5.99 -15.19 -1.39
C LYS A 26 5.41 -13.78 -1.45
N ALA A 27 6.26 -12.77 -1.38
CA ALA A 27 5.87 -11.36 -1.38
C ALA A 27 5.93 -10.77 -2.79
N VAL A 28 4.93 -9.95 -3.14
CA VAL A 28 4.94 -9.10 -4.33
C VAL A 28 4.71 -7.65 -3.96
N HIS A 29 5.52 -6.77 -4.56
CA HIS A 29 5.50 -5.34 -4.32
C HIS A 29 5.38 -4.60 -5.66
N TRP A 30 4.27 -3.86 -5.82
CA TRP A 30 3.89 -3.08 -7.01
C TRP A 30 3.69 -3.88 -8.30
N GLY A 31 4.66 -4.72 -8.68
CA GLY A 31 4.64 -5.51 -9.90
C GLY A 31 4.56 -4.66 -11.17
N ALA A 32 5.18 -3.48 -11.18
CA ALA A 32 5.02 -2.48 -12.25
C ALA A 32 3.54 -2.12 -12.52
N GLY A 33 2.75 -2.04 -11.44
CA GLY A 33 1.31 -1.82 -11.45
C GLY A 33 0.50 -2.93 -12.14
N HIS A 34 1.10 -4.10 -12.37
CA HIS A 34 0.39 -5.28 -12.87
C HIS A 34 -0.69 -5.72 -11.87
N LEU A 35 -0.37 -5.74 -10.57
CA LEU A 35 -1.30 -6.18 -9.51
C LEU A 35 -2.63 -5.40 -9.54
N ALA A 36 -2.54 -4.06 -9.52
CA ALA A 36 -3.71 -3.19 -9.54
C ALA A 36 -4.53 -3.34 -10.84
N ARG A 37 -3.84 -3.51 -11.98
CA ARG A 37 -4.50 -3.72 -13.28
C ARG A 37 -5.22 -5.07 -13.36
N VAL A 38 -4.61 -6.14 -12.87
CA VAL A 38 -5.24 -7.48 -12.79
C VAL A 38 -6.47 -7.44 -11.90
N MET A 39 -6.36 -6.89 -10.69
CA MET A 39 -7.51 -6.76 -9.78
C MET A 39 -8.66 -5.98 -10.42
N LYS A 40 -8.36 -4.86 -11.09
CA LYS A 40 -9.38 -4.07 -11.81
C LYS A 40 -10.03 -4.86 -12.94
N ALA A 41 -9.23 -5.56 -13.76
CA ALA A 41 -9.74 -6.38 -14.85
C ALA A 41 -10.64 -7.51 -14.33
N ASN A 42 -10.19 -8.23 -13.30
CA ASN A 42 -10.95 -9.31 -12.69
C ASN A 42 -12.27 -8.81 -12.08
N TYR A 43 -12.25 -7.67 -11.40
CA TYR A 43 -13.47 -7.04 -10.89
C TYR A 43 -14.49 -6.75 -12.00
N LEU A 44 -14.03 -6.16 -13.11
CA LEU A 44 -14.89 -5.84 -14.25
C LEU A 44 -15.46 -7.08 -14.96
N LEU A 45 -14.73 -8.19 -14.92
CA LEU A 45 -15.13 -9.46 -15.52
C LEU A 45 -15.97 -10.34 -14.57
N GLY A 46 -16.13 -9.95 -13.30
CA GLY A 46 -16.82 -10.75 -12.28
C GLY A 46 -16.00 -11.92 -11.71
N ASN A 47 -14.69 -11.91 -11.96
CA ASN A 47 -13.74 -12.91 -11.46
C ASN A 47 -13.32 -12.63 -10.02
N LYS A 48 -12.61 -13.59 -9.40
CA LYS A 48 -11.92 -13.33 -8.13
C LYS A 48 -10.79 -12.32 -8.35
N LEU A 49 -10.59 -11.39 -7.41
CA LEU A 49 -9.65 -10.27 -7.59
C LEU A 49 -8.21 -10.73 -7.89
N LEU A 50 -7.76 -11.80 -7.26
CA LEU A 50 -6.41 -12.35 -7.43
C LEU A 50 -6.30 -13.35 -8.58
N GLU A 51 -7.33 -13.56 -9.39
CA GLU A 51 -7.27 -14.53 -10.48
C GLU A 51 -6.09 -14.24 -11.44
N GLY A 52 -5.19 -15.21 -11.59
CA GLY A 52 -3.93 -15.10 -12.34
C GLY A 52 -2.73 -14.53 -11.56
N ILE A 53 -2.90 -14.14 -10.30
CA ILE A 53 -1.84 -13.65 -9.40
C ILE A 53 -1.92 -14.27 -8.00
N GLU A 54 -2.58 -15.42 -7.85
CA GLU A 54 -2.89 -16.04 -6.55
C GLU A 54 -1.67 -16.64 -5.85
N ASP A 55 -0.55 -16.82 -6.54
CA ASP A 55 0.61 -17.56 -6.02
C ASP A 55 1.37 -16.82 -4.91
N TYR A 56 1.09 -15.53 -4.69
CA TYR A 56 1.71 -14.74 -3.63
C TYR A 56 0.95 -14.82 -2.30
N ASP A 57 1.69 -14.72 -1.20
CA ASP A 57 1.15 -14.67 0.15
C ASP A 57 1.00 -13.24 0.65
N PHE A 58 1.91 -12.34 0.27
CA PHE A 58 1.91 -10.93 0.66
C PHE A 58 1.81 -10.00 -0.55
N TYR A 59 0.88 -9.04 -0.51
CA TYR A 59 0.61 -8.09 -1.57
C TYR A 59 0.78 -6.67 -1.05
N SER A 60 1.61 -5.86 -1.71
CA SER A 60 1.84 -4.46 -1.35
C SER A 60 1.91 -3.54 -2.55
N ASP A 61 1.70 -2.25 -2.28
CA ASP A 61 1.77 -1.18 -3.27
C ASP A 61 0.83 -1.43 -4.46
N LEU A 62 -0.44 -1.66 -4.13
CA LEU A 62 -1.51 -2.00 -5.06
C LEU A 62 -2.01 -0.76 -5.82
N GLU A 63 -1.08 0.01 -6.36
CA GLU A 63 -1.34 1.15 -7.23
C GLU A 63 -0.85 0.94 -8.66
N PHE A 64 -1.51 1.61 -9.59
CA PHE A 64 -1.03 1.84 -10.94
C PHE A 64 -1.27 3.30 -11.29
N VAL A 65 -0.27 3.98 -11.86
CA VAL A 65 -0.38 5.37 -12.31
C VAL A 65 0.33 5.49 -13.65
N ASN A 66 -0.36 6.01 -14.65
CA ASN A 66 0.23 6.45 -15.91
C ASN A 66 -0.13 7.92 -16.16
N ASP A 67 0.00 8.41 -17.39
CA ASP A 67 -0.24 9.82 -17.70
C ASP A 67 -1.74 10.20 -17.75
N ASP A 68 -2.63 9.22 -17.86
CA ASP A 68 -4.07 9.43 -18.11
C ASP A 68 -4.97 8.97 -16.96
N GLN A 69 -4.53 7.96 -16.19
CA GLN A 69 -5.33 7.32 -15.16
C GLN A 69 -4.48 6.82 -13.99
N PHE A 70 -5.17 6.60 -12.88
CA PHE A 70 -4.64 5.87 -11.74
C PHE A 70 -5.62 4.79 -11.30
N ILE A 71 -5.11 3.78 -10.60
CA ILE A 71 -5.86 2.74 -9.93
C ILE A 71 -5.28 2.62 -8.53
N TYR A 72 -6.12 2.73 -7.50
CA TYR A 72 -5.77 2.42 -6.12
C TYR A 72 -6.54 1.18 -5.66
N ALA A 73 -6.08 0.01 -6.09
CA ALA A 73 -6.73 -1.25 -5.77
C ALA A 73 -6.76 -1.52 -4.25
N PHE A 74 -5.75 -1.04 -3.50
CA PHE A 74 -5.76 -1.09 -2.03
C PHE A 74 -6.95 -0.35 -1.41
N LYS A 75 -7.42 0.73 -2.05
CA LYS A 75 -8.54 1.55 -1.57
C LYS A 75 -9.87 1.01 -2.08
N ASP A 76 -9.93 0.67 -3.37
CA ASP A 76 -11.19 0.36 -4.02
C ASP A 76 -11.65 -1.09 -3.73
N TYR A 77 -10.72 -1.99 -3.39
CA TYR A 77 -11.01 -3.43 -3.31
C TYR A 77 -10.75 -4.09 -1.96
N PHE A 78 -10.29 -3.39 -0.91
CA PHE A 78 -9.95 -4.05 0.36
C PHE A 78 -11.12 -4.83 0.99
N LYS A 79 -12.35 -4.30 0.91
CA LYS A 79 -13.56 -4.99 1.43
C LYS A 79 -13.83 -6.28 0.66
N LEU A 80 -13.68 -6.23 -0.67
CA LEU A 80 -13.89 -7.40 -1.52
C LEU A 80 -12.76 -8.43 -1.36
N LEU A 81 -11.53 -8.00 -1.11
CA LEU A 81 -10.43 -8.89 -0.74
C LEU A 81 -10.72 -9.63 0.57
N ASP A 82 -11.23 -8.95 1.60
CA ASP A 82 -11.63 -9.56 2.86
C ASP A 82 -12.75 -10.60 2.67
N GLN A 83 -13.73 -10.28 1.83
CA GLN A 83 -14.84 -11.19 1.51
C GLN A 83 -14.40 -12.41 0.68
N GLN A 84 -13.57 -12.21 -0.34
CA GLN A 84 -13.17 -13.28 -1.27
C GLN A 84 -12.09 -14.20 -0.70
N TYR A 85 -11.28 -13.72 0.25
CA TYR A 85 -10.15 -14.44 0.81
C TYR A 85 -10.24 -14.50 2.34
N PRO A 86 -11.21 -15.25 2.90
CA PRO A 86 -11.38 -15.38 4.34
C PRO A 86 -10.12 -15.91 5.03
N GLY A 87 -9.88 -15.44 6.25
CA GLY A 87 -8.66 -15.76 7.02
C GLY A 87 -7.41 -15.00 6.56
N SER A 88 -7.55 -14.00 5.69
CA SER A 88 -6.46 -13.09 5.32
C SER A 88 -6.26 -11.98 6.35
N LYS A 89 -5.05 -11.44 6.41
CA LYS A 89 -4.66 -10.33 7.31
C LYS A 89 -4.46 -9.03 6.53
N PHE A 90 -4.81 -7.90 7.12
CA PHE A 90 -4.80 -6.58 6.49
C PHE A 90 -3.94 -5.61 7.30
N ILE A 91 -3.01 -4.94 6.63
CA ILE A 91 -2.10 -3.97 7.23
C ILE A 91 -2.35 -2.61 6.59
N LEU A 92 -2.91 -1.67 7.35
CA LEU A 92 -2.93 -0.26 6.98
C LEU A 92 -1.63 0.38 7.47
N ASN A 93 -0.64 0.45 6.58
CA ASN A 93 0.59 1.18 6.85
C ASN A 93 0.34 2.70 6.74
N THR A 94 0.74 3.45 7.76
CA THR A 94 0.53 4.90 7.86
C THR A 94 1.78 5.62 8.32
N ARG A 95 1.75 6.95 8.29
CA ARG A 95 2.77 7.87 8.81
C ARG A 95 2.17 9.27 8.96
N SER A 96 2.97 10.23 9.41
CA SER A 96 2.61 11.66 9.33
C SER A 96 2.18 12.08 7.90
N VAL A 97 0.95 12.57 7.76
CA VAL A 97 0.37 12.98 6.47
C VAL A 97 1.18 14.08 5.78
N THR A 98 1.79 15.00 6.54
CA THR A 98 2.62 16.07 5.98
C THR A 98 3.90 15.52 5.36
N LYS A 99 4.57 14.60 6.05
CA LYS A 99 5.73 13.88 5.51
C LYS A 99 5.36 13.01 4.30
N TRP A 100 4.17 12.40 4.33
CA TRP A 100 3.67 11.63 3.20
C TRP A 100 3.45 12.49 1.94
N ILE A 101 2.78 13.63 2.07
CA ILE A 101 2.61 14.60 0.97
C ILE A 101 3.96 15.02 0.40
N GLN A 102 4.90 15.43 1.26
CA GLN A 102 6.24 15.82 0.81
C GLN A 102 6.96 14.70 0.06
N SER A 103 6.80 13.45 0.52
CA SER A 103 7.38 12.29 -0.13
C SER A 103 6.78 12.00 -1.51
N ARG A 104 5.47 12.26 -1.70
CA ARG A 104 4.79 12.12 -3.00
C ARG A 104 5.11 13.24 -3.97
N ILE A 105 5.22 14.48 -3.48
CA ILE A 105 5.68 15.63 -4.28
C ILE A 105 7.05 15.32 -4.90
N ASN A 106 7.99 14.81 -4.10
CA ASN A 106 9.35 14.51 -4.56
C ASN A 106 9.49 13.18 -5.31
N HIS A 107 8.42 12.38 -5.43
CA HIS A 107 8.52 11.05 -6.00
C HIS A 107 8.80 11.09 -7.51
N GLY A 108 9.80 10.32 -7.94
CA GLY A 108 10.29 10.35 -9.32
C GLY A 108 10.83 11.72 -9.72
N GLY A 109 11.38 12.50 -8.78
CA GLY A 109 11.88 13.85 -9.04
C GLY A 109 10.79 14.85 -9.42
N GLY A 110 9.57 14.69 -8.91
CA GLY A 110 8.42 15.57 -9.23
C GLY A 110 7.55 15.09 -10.40
N THR A 111 7.97 14.04 -11.11
CA THR A 111 7.19 13.48 -12.22
C THR A 111 5.86 12.90 -11.74
N TYR A 112 5.81 12.34 -10.53
CA TYR A 112 4.58 11.79 -9.99
C TYR A 112 3.52 12.88 -9.73
N LEU A 113 3.91 14.00 -9.11
CA LEU A 113 3.04 15.17 -8.97
C LEU A 113 2.56 15.69 -10.32
N THR A 114 3.48 15.80 -11.29
CA THR A 114 3.18 16.24 -12.66
C THR A 114 2.15 15.33 -13.34
N ARG A 115 2.23 14.00 -13.17
CA ARG A 115 1.22 13.07 -13.68
C ARG A 115 -0.14 13.33 -13.05
N PHE A 116 -0.19 13.51 -11.73
CA PHE A 116 -1.45 13.78 -11.04
C PHE A 116 -2.10 15.10 -11.44
N LYS A 117 -1.32 16.15 -11.78
CA LYS A 117 -1.86 17.37 -12.38
C LYS A 117 -2.64 17.07 -13.67
N ARG A 118 -2.07 16.23 -14.56
CA ARG A 118 -2.72 15.84 -15.83
C ARG A 118 -3.96 14.97 -15.59
N ILE A 119 -3.83 13.95 -14.76
CA ILE A 119 -4.92 13.02 -14.40
C ILE A 119 -6.12 13.80 -13.84
N TYR A 120 -5.87 14.70 -12.89
CA TYR A 120 -6.91 15.50 -12.25
C TYR A 120 -7.37 16.68 -13.08
N LYS A 121 -6.65 17.02 -14.17
CA LYS A 121 -6.92 18.17 -15.04
C LYS A 121 -6.91 19.48 -14.26
N VAL A 122 -5.86 19.66 -13.45
CA VAL A 122 -5.64 20.82 -12.57
C VAL A 122 -4.30 21.49 -12.88
N GLU A 123 -4.24 22.80 -12.65
CA GLU A 123 -3.08 23.62 -13.01
C GLU A 123 -2.14 23.84 -11.83
N THR A 124 -2.60 23.67 -10.59
CA THR A 124 -1.82 23.96 -9.38
C THR A 124 -1.41 22.69 -8.63
N GLU A 125 -0.34 22.80 -7.84
CA GLU A 125 0.09 21.71 -6.96
C GLU A 125 -0.85 21.56 -5.76
N GLU A 126 -1.38 22.69 -5.28
CA GLU A 126 -2.32 22.79 -4.18
C GLU A 126 -3.60 21.99 -4.44
N GLU A 127 -4.12 22.04 -5.67
CA GLU A 127 -5.29 21.24 -6.08
C GLU A 127 -4.99 19.73 -6.03
N VAL A 128 -3.80 19.30 -6.47
CA VAL A 128 -3.38 17.90 -6.38
C VAL A 128 -3.23 17.47 -4.92
N ILE A 129 -2.57 18.29 -4.11
CA ILE A 129 -2.36 18.04 -2.68
C ILE A 129 -3.71 17.93 -1.96
N SER A 130 -4.64 18.83 -2.23
CA SER A 130 -5.99 18.82 -1.66
C SER A 130 -6.72 17.50 -1.96
N GLN A 131 -6.63 17.02 -3.21
CA GLN A 131 -7.22 15.73 -3.59
C GLN A 131 -6.51 14.55 -2.90
N TRP A 132 -5.18 14.56 -2.80
CA TRP A 132 -4.44 13.53 -2.07
C TRP A 132 -4.79 13.50 -0.59
N LEU A 133 -4.94 14.66 0.06
CA LEU A 133 -5.36 14.75 1.46
C LEU A 133 -6.77 14.20 1.65
N LYS A 134 -7.71 14.55 0.77
CA LYS A 134 -9.07 14.01 0.81
C LYS A 134 -9.05 12.48 0.71
N LEU A 135 -8.32 11.93 -0.25
CA LEU A 135 -8.18 10.48 -0.43
C LEU A 135 -7.50 9.82 0.77
N TRP A 136 -6.49 10.47 1.34
CA TRP A 136 -5.78 9.99 2.53
C TRP A 136 -6.75 9.81 3.70
N TYR A 137 -7.44 10.87 4.10
CA TYR A 137 -8.34 10.83 5.26
C TYR A 137 -9.53 9.91 5.03
N GLN A 138 -10.11 9.94 3.83
CA GLN A 138 -11.24 9.09 3.51
C GLN A 138 -10.87 7.60 3.58
N HIS A 139 -9.76 7.19 2.96
CA HIS A 139 -9.35 5.79 2.98
C HIS A 139 -8.99 5.31 4.39
N HIS A 140 -8.28 6.12 5.18
CA HIS A 140 -7.96 5.77 6.56
C HIS A 140 -9.24 5.59 7.40
N ALA A 141 -10.19 6.51 7.29
CA ALA A 141 -11.47 6.40 7.98
C ALA A 141 -12.24 5.14 7.53
N ASP A 142 -12.35 4.92 6.22
CA ASP A 142 -13.09 3.78 5.65
C ASP A 142 -12.51 2.43 6.11
N VAL A 143 -11.19 2.29 6.14
CA VAL A 143 -10.51 1.06 6.58
C VAL A 143 -10.66 0.86 8.08
N ILE A 144 -10.40 1.90 8.89
CA ILE A 144 -10.52 1.81 10.35
C ILE A 144 -11.95 1.47 10.77
N THR A 145 -12.95 2.11 10.14
CA THR A 145 -14.36 1.81 10.41
C THR A 145 -14.75 0.41 9.95
N TYR A 146 -14.31 -0.02 8.76
CA TYR A 146 -14.66 -1.35 8.25
C TYR A 146 -14.06 -2.48 9.10
N PHE A 147 -12.82 -2.34 9.55
CA PHE A 147 -12.13 -3.34 10.37
C PHE A 147 -12.26 -3.10 11.88
N GLN A 148 -13.20 -2.24 12.30
CA GLN A 148 -13.44 -2.00 13.72
C GLN A 148 -13.71 -3.32 14.45
N ASP A 149 -13.00 -3.55 15.55
CA ASP A 149 -13.09 -4.75 16.39
C ASP A 149 -12.73 -6.08 15.68
N ARG A 150 -12.02 -6.03 14.56
CA ARG A 150 -11.53 -7.20 13.83
C ARG A 150 -10.10 -7.57 14.25
N ASP A 151 -9.85 -8.86 14.43
CA ASP A 151 -8.54 -9.41 14.78
C ASP A 151 -7.59 -9.55 13.57
N ASN A 152 -8.14 -9.52 12.36
CA ASN A 152 -7.41 -9.66 11.11
C ASN A 152 -6.89 -8.33 10.53
N PHE A 153 -6.88 -7.26 11.34
CA PHE A 153 -6.46 -5.92 10.93
C PHE A 153 -5.36 -5.34 11.83
N LEU A 154 -4.42 -4.63 11.20
CA LEU A 154 -3.36 -3.88 11.87
C LEU A 154 -3.22 -2.47 11.28
N LEU A 155 -3.35 -1.45 12.13
CA LEU A 155 -2.82 -0.12 11.85
C LEU A 155 -1.33 -0.09 12.25
N PHE A 156 -0.47 0.14 11.26
CA PHE A 156 0.99 0.12 11.43
C PHE A 156 1.59 1.49 11.05
N ASP A 157 1.98 2.26 12.05
CA ASP A 157 2.68 3.54 11.88
C ASP A 157 4.18 3.29 11.68
N ILE A 158 4.66 3.47 10.45
CA ILE A 158 6.05 3.19 10.10
C ILE A 158 7.08 4.10 10.77
N GLU A 159 6.65 5.16 11.44
CA GLU A 159 7.52 6.10 12.15
C GLU A 159 7.65 5.76 13.65
N ASN A 160 6.66 5.08 14.23
CA ASN A 160 6.54 4.90 15.67
C ASN A 160 6.43 3.42 16.10
N ASP A 161 5.95 2.55 15.22
CA ASP A 161 5.85 1.11 15.49
C ASP A 161 7.13 0.37 15.08
N ASP A 162 7.39 -0.73 15.77
CA ASP A 162 8.52 -1.62 15.51
C ASP A 162 8.08 -2.97 14.93
N ALA A 163 9.07 -3.81 14.64
CA ALA A 163 8.87 -5.14 14.08
C ALA A 163 8.11 -6.09 15.03
N ASP A 164 8.18 -5.89 16.35
CA ASP A 164 7.50 -6.75 17.32
C ASP A 164 5.98 -6.68 17.12
N LYS A 165 5.44 -5.51 16.75
CA LYS A 165 4.02 -5.35 16.41
C LYS A 165 3.61 -6.17 15.18
N LEU A 166 4.44 -6.23 14.15
CA LEU A 166 4.19 -7.07 12.97
C LEU A 166 4.27 -8.57 13.31
N VAL A 167 5.28 -8.98 14.09
CA VAL A 167 5.43 -10.37 14.53
C VAL A 167 4.22 -10.80 15.36
N GLN A 168 3.80 -9.99 16.33
CA GLN A 168 2.63 -10.27 17.15
C GLN A 168 1.37 -10.39 16.30
N PHE A 169 1.16 -9.45 15.37
CA PHE A 169 0.00 -9.48 14.48
C PHE A 169 -0.01 -10.73 13.60
N MET A 170 1.15 -11.26 13.21
CA MET A 170 1.27 -12.41 12.33
C MET A 170 1.23 -13.76 13.05
N SER A 171 1.28 -13.78 14.39
CA SER A 171 1.11 -14.98 15.22
C SER A 171 -0.11 -15.83 14.78
N PRO A 172 0.00 -17.18 14.77
CA PRO A 172 1.09 -18.00 15.28
C PRO A 172 2.25 -18.23 14.29
N MET A 173 2.31 -17.51 13.17
CA MET A 173 3.44 -17.61 12.25
C MET A 173 4.73 -17.17 12.95
N ASN A 174 5.75 -18.04 12.93
CA ASN A 174 7.03 -17.75 13.55
C ASN A 174 7.85 -16.81 12.65
N MET A 175 7.77 -15.51 12.91
CA MET A 175 8.51 -14.47 12.20
C MET A 175 9.70 -13.97 13.02
N ASP A 176 10.87 -13.81 12.39
CA ASP A 176 12.04 -13.18 12.98
C ASP A 176 12.02 -11.66 12.74
N LYS A 177 11.89 -10.91 13.83
CA LYS A 177 11.91 -9.44 13.83
C LYS A 177 13.20 -8.83 13.28
N LYS A 178 14.32 -9.56 13.33
CA LYS A 178 15.62 -9.09 12.79
C LYS A 178 15.58 -8.81 11.30
N HIS A 179 14.60 -9.37 10.58
CA HIS A 179 14.43 -9.14 9.15
C HIS A 179 13.83 -7.77 8.80
N TYR A 180 13.27 -7.06 9.79
CA TYR A 180 12.74 -5.71 9.59
C TYR A 180 13.88 -4.70 9.60
N MET A 181 14.24 -4.19 8.41
CA MET A 181 15.26 -3.18 8.25
C MET A 181 14.63 -1.90 7.69
N HIS A 182 14.98 -0.74 8.26
CA HIS A 182 14.58 0.56 7.69
C HIS A 182 15.44 0.86 6.44
N ILE A 183 15.01 0.39 5.27
CA ILE A 183 15.82 0.42 4.04
C ILE A 183 15.79 1.80 3.33
N HIS A 184 14.96 2.74 3.75
CA HIS A 184 14.91 4.08 3.13
C HIS A 184 14.76 5.20 4.17
N LYS A 185 15.81 5.48 4.95
CA LYS A 185 16.03 6.86 5.37
C LYS A 185 16.36 7.62 4.09
N THR A 186 15.45 8.47 3.63
CA THR A 186 15.73 9.40 2.52
C THR A 186 16.92 10.26 2.94
N ASN A 187 18.13 9.88 2.55
CA ASN A 187 19.19 10.87 2.36
C ASN A 187 18.78 11.68 1.14
N LEU A 188 18.78 13.00 1.29
CA LEU A 188 18.35 13.95 0.27
C LEU A 188 19.25 13.98 -0.99
N ASP A 189 20.25 13.10 -1.09
CA ASP A 189 21.34 13.18 -2.06
C ASP A 189 21.59 11.87 -2.84
N SER A 190 20.58 11.26 -3.47
CA SER A 190 20.84 10.24 -4.50
C SER A 190 19.74 10.18 -5.56
N PRO A 191 20.09 10.36 -6.87
CA PRO A 191 19.13 10.25 -7.96
C PRO A 191 18.75 8.77 -8.19
N CYS A 192 17.46 8.51 -8.39
CA CYS A 192 16.96 7.19 -8.78
C CYS A 192 17.37 6.88 -10.22
N HIS A 193 17.90 5.66 -10.43
CA HIS A 193 18.05 5.02 -11.73
C HIS A 193 16.70 4.62 -12.33
#